data_AF-A0A2E1P718-F1
#
_entry.id   AF-A0A2E1P718-F1
#
_cell.length_a   1.000
_cell.length_b   1.000
_cell.length_c   1.000
_cell.angle_alpha   90.00
_cell.angle_beta   90.00
_cell.angle_gamma   90.00
#
_symmetry.space_group_name_H-M   'P 1'
#
loop_
_entity.id
_entity.type
_entity.pdbx_description
1 polymer ?
#
loop_
_entity_poly.entity_id
_entity_poly.type
_entity_poly.pdbx_seq_one_letter_code
_entity_poly.pdbx_strand_id
1 'polypeptide(L)'
;MDFLIDLLGRFHPLIVHLPIGFLFLGLMMMIFDRKEKKHQKIIRFAFFWGTFFTLAAIITGTILYLREGYAWEDIQGHLILGVLTFLLSFLLYLQLKGFTPFKRLSPKFLGYGLVFVLTVTGHLGGNLTHGKNHLTEPLPNGLKTALGLEVTSNMFVLFPETHQELPLYSGVVQPILDQKCVSCHNPKKTKGELLMHNYKAIMEGGEEGPIILALNSKNSEILRRIHLPRDKKKHMPPKAKTQLTKAEIKIIEQWVTLGAPEKKTISELGLSPQLFASFFPKDVSGIYPDIVPNPLNSLLIDSLKVNGLQVAPIYKTSSLLKISAINTPLFDDQKATILLIAADLIVDLDLGQTQVTDAVFEVLQHLKNLTVLKLSRTAITGKGIERLNTLKSLKQINLVSSNFLEDHLEPLYSFPALEKVYLFAISPQISSAEIPLEYQSIFDTGNYKLDEKVEETL
;
A
#
# COMPACT_ATOMS: atom_id res chain seq x y z
N MET A 1 -48.67 -13.76 11.82
CA MET A 1 -48.37 -12.31 11.88
C MET A 1 -46.87 -12.05 11.79
N ASP A 2 -46.01 -12.89 12.36
CA ASP A 2 -44.55 -12.71 12.36
C ASP A 2 -43.92 -12.55 10.98
N PHE A 3 -44.37 -13.33 9.99
CA PHE A 3 -43.89 -13.19 8.60
C PHE A 3 -44.09 -11.77 8.04
N LEU A 4 -45.20 -11.10 8.37
CA LEU A 4 -45.46 -9.73 7.89
C LEU A 4 -44.52 -8.73 8.56
N ILE A 5 -44.17 -8.97 9.82
CA ILE A 5 -43.25 -8.12 10.59
C ILE A 5 -41.82 -8.30 10.05
N ASP A 6 -41.41 -9.53 9.79
CA ASP A 6 -40.10 -9.84 9.19
C ASP A 6 -39.97 -9.24 7.79
N LEU A 7 -41.02 -9.37 6.98
CA LEU A 7 -41.09 -8.77 5.66
C LEU A 7 -40.96 -7.23 5.75
N LEU A 8 -41.65 -6.60 6.70
CA LEU A 8 -41.60 -5.16 6.91
C LEU A 8 -40.20 -4.66 7.30
N GLY A 9 -39.47 -5.41 8.14
CA GLY A 9 -38.08 -5.10 8.48
C GLY A 9 -37.17 -5.16 7.24
N ARG A 10 -37.32 -6.19 6.41
CA ARG A 10 -36.53 -6.35 5.16
C ARG A 10 -36.77 -5.27 4.11
N PHE A 11 -37.88 -4.55 4.19
CA PHE A 11 -38.13 -3.38 3.35
C PHE A 11 -37.39 -2.11 3.81
N HIS A 12 -36.70 -2.12 4.96
CA HIS A 12 -35.98 -0.96 5.46
C HIS A 12 -35.02 -0.34 4.41
N PRO A 13 -34.15 -1.10 3.70
CA PRO A 13 -33.29 -0.53 2.66
C PRO A 13 -34.06 0.13 1.51
N LEU A 14 -35.29 -0.30 1.22
CA LEU A 14 -36.14 0.36 0.23
C LEU A 14 -36.72 1.67 0.79
N ILE A 15 -37.25 1.61 2.02
CA ILE A 15 -37.93 2.74 2.68
C ILE A 15 -36.97 3.92 2.89
N VAL A 16 -35.69 3.68 3.17
CA VAL A 16 -34.70 4.76 3.39
C VAL A 16 -34.43 5.62 2.15
N HIS A 17 -34.76 5.18 0.93
CA HIS A 17 -34.60 6.01 -0.27
C HIS A 17 -35.62 7.15 -0.32
N LEU A 18 -36.81 6.96 0.24
CA LEU A 18 -37.89 7.96 0.27
C LEU A 18 -37.54 9.21 1.11
N PRO A 19 -37.11 9.11 2.39
CA PRO A 19 -36.75 10.28 3.17
C PRO A 19 -35.54 11.00 2.57
N ILE A 20 -34.56 10.28 2.02
CA ILE A 20 -33.40 10.90 1.35
C ILE A 20 -33.87 11.78 0.19
N GLY A 21 -34.71 11.24 -0.71
CA GLY A 21 -35.21 11.99 -1.87
C GLY A 21 -36.03 13.22 -1.48
N PHE A 22 -37.00 13.07 -0.58
CA PHE A 22 -37.87 14.17 -0.16
C PHE A 22 -37.12 15.26 0.63
N LEU A 23 -36.24 14.88 1.57
CA LEU A 23 -35.48 15.84 2.35
C LEU A 23 -34.45 16.58 1.49
N PHE A 24 -33.77 15.87 0.58
CA PHE A 24 -32.84 16.49 -0.37
C PHE A 24 -33.56 17.49 -1.29
N LEU A 25 -34.71 17.11 -1.84
CA LEU A 25 -35.56 18.01 -2.63
C LEU A 25 -35.99 19.25 -1.81
N GLY A 26 -36.43 19.05 -0.57
CA GLY A 26 -36.83 20.14 0.33
C GLY A 26 -35.69 21.12 0.60
N LEU A 27 -34.49 20.61 0.88
CA LEU A 27 -33.28 21.41 1.10
C LEU A 27 -32.87 22.19 -0.16
N MET A 28 -32.88 21.55 -1.33
CA MET A 28 -32.57 22.21 -2.60
C MET A 28 -33.57 23.32 -2.92
N MET A 29 -34.87 23.06 -2.71
CA MET A 29 -35.93 24.05 -2.91
C MET A 29 -35.85 25.22 -1.93
N MET A 30 -35.38 25.01 -0.69
CA MET A 30 -35.10 26.10 0.25
C MET A 30 -34.01 27.06 -0.24
N ILE A 31 -32.99 26.54 -0.92
CA ILE A 31 -31.92 27.35 -1.52
C ILE A 31 -32.45 28.09 -2.75
N PHE A 32 -33.21 27.39 -3.61
CA PHE A 32 -33.79 27.96 -4.82
C PHE A 32 -34.80 29.09 -4.50
N ASP A 33 -35.75 28.84 -3.61
CA ASP A 33 -36.84 29.76 -3.26
C ASP A 33 -36.44 30.80 -2.19
N ARG A 34 -35.14 30.97 -1.92
CA ARG A 34 -34.63 31.78 -0.80
C ARG A 34 -34.98 33.27 -0.88
N LYS A 35 -35.19 33.82 -2.09
CA LYS A 35 -35.49 35.24 -2.34
C LYS A 35 -36.98 35.49 -2.48
N GLU A 36 -37.63 34.74 -3.37
CA GLU A 36 -39.01 35.04 -3.81
C GLU A 36 -40.10 34.37 -2.96
N LYS A 37 -39.77 33.30 -2.22
CA LYS A 37 -40.70 32.56 -1.35
C LYS A 37 -42.01 32.12 -2.05
N LYS A 38 -41.98 31.85 -3.35
CA LYS A 38 -43.15 31.47 -4.17
C LYS A 38 -43.52 29.99 -4.00
N HIS A 39 -42.57 29.14 -3.62
CA HIS A 39 -42.70 27.67 -3.64
C HIS A 39 -42.84 27.05 -2.24
N GLN A 40 -43.21 27.84 -1.23
CA GLN A 40 -43.30 27.40 0.17
C GLN A 40 -44.23 26.20 0.39
N LYS A 41 -45.29 26.05 -0.42
CA LYS A 41 -46.19 24.89 -0.35
C LYS A 41 -45.46 23.58 -0.72
N ILE A 42 -44.63 23.61 -1.77
CA ILE A 42 -43.85 22.46 -2.23
C ILE A 42 -42.76 22.12 -1.21
N ILE A 43 -42.10 23.13 -0.64
CA ILE A 43 -41.08 22.93 0.41
C ILE A 43 -41.71 22.25 1.63
N ARG A 44 -42.87 22.72 2.09
CA ARG A 44 -43.61 22.09 3.20
C ARG A 44 -44.02 20.66 2.88
N PHE A 45 -44.49 20.40 1.66
CA PHE A 45 -44.85 19.06 1.20
C PHE A 45 -43.64 18.10 1.26
N ALA A 46 -42.48 18.54 0.75
CA ALA A 46 -41.26 17.76 0.76
C ALA A 46 -40.81 17.43 2.19
N PHE A 47 -40.76 18.41 3.10
CA PHE A 47 -40.38 18.15 4.50
C PHE A 47 -41.41 17.31 5.27
N PHE A 48 -42.70 17.44 4.98
CA PHE A 48 -43.72 16.58 5.56
C PHE A 48 -43.48 15.11 5.22
N TRP A 49 -43.40 14.79 3.93
CA TRP A 49 -43.18 13.42 3.47
C TRP A 49 -41.80 12.88 3.85
N GLY A 50 -40.77 13.73 3.78
CA GLY A 50 -39.43 13.39 4.26
C GLY A 50 -39.42 13.01 5.74
N THR A 51 -40.11 13.78 6.59
CA THR A 51 -40.23 13.48 8.02
C THR A 51 -41.02 12.19 8.26
N PHE A 52 -42.15 12.01 7.56
CA PHE A 52 -42.99 10.82 7.66
C PHE A 52 -42.21 9.54 7.33
N PHE A 53 -41.50 9.54 6.19
CA PHE A 53 -40.71 8.37 5.81
C PHE A 53 -39.44 8.18 6.64
N THR A 54 -38.90 9.24 7.26
CA THR A 54 -37.80 9.08 8.23
C THR A 54 -38.30 8.33 9.48
N LEU A 55 -39.50 8.64 9.96
CA LEU A 55 -40.12 7.89 11.06
C LEU A 55 -40.37 6.43 10.66
N ALA A 56 -40.90 6.19 9.46
CA ALA A 56 -41.09 4.83 8.93
C ALA A 56 -39.76 4.07 8.80
N ALA A 57 -38.67 4.74 8.39
CA ALA A 57 -37.34 4.16 8.32
C ALA A 57 -36.81 3.77 9.71
N ILE A 58 -37.01 4.60 10.74
CA ILE A 58 -36.62 4.28 12.13
C ILE A 58 -37.38 3.04 12.63
N ILE A 59 -38.69 2.97 12.40
CA ILE A 59 -39.53 1.83 12.81
C ILE A 59 -39.07 0.56 12.10
N THR A 60 -38.98 0.58 10.76
CA THR A 60 -38.58 -0.60 9.97
C THR A 60 -37.13 -1.02 10.24
N GLY A 61 -36.22 -0.07 10.49
CA GLY A 61 -34.83 -0.36 10.86
C GLY A 61 -34.70 -0.97 12.25
N THR A 62 -35.55 -0.54 13.21
CA THR A 62 -35.61 -1.17 14.54
C THR A 62 -36.15 -2.59 14.45
N ILE A 63 -37.17 -2.83 13.62
CA ILE A 63 -37.69 -4.18 13.37
C ILE A 63 -36.59 -5.05 12.72
N LEU A 64 -35.87 -4.52 11.73
CA LEU A 64 -34.76 -5.22 11.08
C LEU A 64 -33.67 -5.60 12.10
N TYR A 65 -33.27 -4.67 12.96
CA TYR A 65 -32.30 -4.92 14.05
C TYR A 65 -32.75 -6.05 14.98
N LEU A 66 -33.99 -5.99 15.47
CA LEU A 66 -34.53 -6.98 16.42
C LEU A 66 -34.67 -8.38 15.82
N ARG A 67 -34.78 -8.49 14.48
CA ARG A 67 -35.00 -9.77 13.79
C ARG A 67 -33.72 -10.35 13.16
N GLU A 68 -32.80 -9.53 12.67
CA GLU A 68 -31.58 -9.99 11.98
C GLU A 68 -30.32 -10.03 12.87
N GLY A 69 -30.42 -9.63 14.14
CA GLY A 69 -29.41 -9.96 15.16
C GLY A 69 -28.08 -9.21 15.01
N TYR A 70 -28.11 -7.99 14.49
CA TYR A 70 -26.93 -7.13 14.46
C TYR A 70 -26.44 -6.76 15.87
N ALA A 71 -25.15 -6.51 16.04
CA ALA A 71 -24.59 -6.04 17.31
C ALA A 71 -24.96 -4.56 17.56
N TRP A 72 -25.29 -4.22 18.81
CA TRP A 72 -25.68 -2.86 19.20
C TRP A 72 -24.59 -1.83 18.88
N GLU A 73 -23.33 -2.20 19.07
CA GLU A 73 -22.17 -1.33 18.88
C GLU A 73 -22.03 -0.86 17.43
N ASP A 74 -22.45 -1.69 16.47
CA ASP A 74 -22.38 -1.40 15.05
C ASP A 74 -23.56 -0.53 14.58
N ILE A 75 -24.72 -0.58 15.25
CA ILE A 75 -25.95 0.14 14.84
C ILE A 75 -26.20 1.43 15.59
N GLN A 76 -25.80 1.55 16.85
CA GLN A 76 -26.16 2.66 17.73
C GLN A 76 -25.94 4.04 17.08
N GLY A 77 -24.82 4.23 16.38
CA GLY A 77 -24.51 5.49 15.70
C GLY A 77 -25.48 5.77 14.54
N HIS A 78 -25.78 4.76 13.73
CA HIS A 78 -26.74 4.89 12.62
C HIS A 78 -28.16 5.18 13.12
N LEU A 79 -28.59 4.49 14.18
CA LEU A 79 -29.91 4.71 14.80
C LEU A 79 -30.03 6.11 15.41
N ILE A 80 -29.03 6.55 16.20
CA ILE A 80 -29.01 7.89 16.82
C ILE A 80 -29.10 8.98 15.75
N LEU A 81 -28.31 8.87 14.67
CA LEU A 81 -28.35 9.85 13.59
C LEU A 81 -29.64 9.77 12.76
N GLY A 82 -30.24 8.58 12.63
CA GLY A 82 -31.59 8.42 12.08
C GLY A 82 -32.64 9.17 12.90
N VAL A 83 -32.63 9.04 14.23
CA VAL A 83 -33.51 9.78 15.14
C VAL A 83 -33.24 11.29 15.06
N LEU A 84 -31.97 11.71 15.02
CA LEU A 84 -31.60 13.12 14.86
C LEU A 84 -32.10 13.70 13.52
N THR A 85 -32.04 12.91 12.44
CA THR A 85 -32.60 13.29 11.13
C THR A 85 -34.10 13.53 11.22
N PHE A 86 -34.84 12.66 11.93
CA PHE A 86 -36.26 12.85 12.19
C PHE A 86 -36.54 14.12 12.98
N LEU A 87 -35.82 14.36 14.08
CA LEU A 87 -36.01 15.54 14.91
C LEU A 87 -35.74 16.84 14.16
N LEU A 88 -34.65 16.91 13.40
CA LEU A 88 -34.28 18.09 12.60
C LEU A 88 -35.29 18.35 11.48
N SER A 89 -35.69 17.31 10.73
CA SER A 89 -36.67 17.44 9.65
C SER A 89 -38.06 17.81 10.18
N PHE A 90 -38.50 17.22 11.30
CA PHE A 90 -39.76 17.55 11.94
C PHE A 90 -39.78 18.99 12.48
N LEU A 91 -38.71 19.42 13.16
CA LEU A 91 -38.60 20.79 13.66
C LEU A 91 -38.63 21.81 12.51
N LEU A 92 -37.91 21.52 11.42
CA LEU A 92 -37.91 22.36 10.23
C LEU A 92 -39.29 22.42 9.57
N TYR A 93 -40.00 21.30 9.47
CA TYR A 93 -41.39 21.25 9.00
C TYR A 93 -42.33 22.11 9.86
N LEU A 94 -42.24 22.01 11.19
CA LEU A 94 -43.06 22.81 12.11
C LEU A 94 -42.79 24.31 11.96
N GLN A 95 -41.51 24.71 11.87
CA GLN A 95 -41.13 26.10 11.62
C GLN A 95 -41.69 26.61 10.29
N LEU A 96 -41.61 25.80 9.22
CA LEU A 96 -42.17 26.16 7.92
C LEU A 96 -43.70 26.29 7.96
N LYS A 97 -44.40 25.52 8.81
CA LYS A 97 -45.86 25.63 9.04
C LYS A 97 -46.25 26.84 9.91
N GLY A 98 -45.28 27.53 10.51
CA GLY A 98 -45.52 28.69 11.38
C GLY A 98 -45.75 28.32 12.85
N PHE A 99 -45.50 27.07 13.25
CA PHE A 99 -45.57 26.65 14.65
C PHE A 99 -44.21 26.90 15.32
N THR A 100 -44.12 27.84 16.27
CA THR A 100 -42.83 28.33 16.78
C THR A 100 -42.72 28.46 18.31
N PRO A 101 -42.55 27.36 19.05
CA PRO A 101 -41.98 27.43 20.40
C PRO A 101 -40.47 27.73 20.39
N PHE A 102 -39.77 27.49 19.27
CA PHE A 102 -38.30 27.59 19.16
C PHE A 102 -37.82 28.65 18.14
N LYS A 103 -38.31 29.91 18.23
CA LYS A 103 -37.92 31.01 17.31
C LYS A 103 -36.41 31.34 17.27
N ARG A 104 -35.60 30.81 18.20
CA ARG A 104 -34.16 31.07 18.27
C ARG A 104 -33.33 30.36 17.20
N LEU A 105 -33.80 29.25 16.64
CA LEU A 105 -33.06 28.49 15.63
C LEU A 105 -33.48 28.88 14.22
N SER A 106 -32.55 29.36 13.41
CA SER A 106 -32.85 29.74 12.03
C SER A 106 -33.15 28.51 11.15
N PRO A 107 -34.13 28.57 10.23
CA PRO A 107 -34.40 27.47 9.29
C PRO A 107 -33.18 27.09 8.44
N LYS A 108 -32.28 28.05 8.16
CA LYS A 108 -31.03 27.81 7.43
C LYS A 108 -30.07 26.94 8.25
N PHE A 109 -29.94 27.24 9.55
CA PHE A 109 -29.10 26.45 10.45
C PHE A 109 -29.61 25.01 10.57
N LEU A 110 -30.93 24.83 10.72
CA LEU A 110 -31.54 23.49 10.70
C LEU A 110 -31.31 22.77 9.36
N GLY A 111 -31.39 23.49 8.24
CA GLY A 111 -31.10 22.95 6.91
C GLY A 111 -29.66 22.46 6.78
N TYR A 112 -28.66 23.24 7.20
CA TYR A 112 -27.25 22.82 7.18
C TYR A 112 -26.98 21.64 8.11
N GLY A 113 -27.57 21.65 9.31
CA GLY A 113 -27.51 20.50 10.22
C GLY A 113 -28.10 19.24 9.60
N LEU A 114 -29.22 19.37 8.89
CA LEU A 114 -29.86 18.24 8.21
C LEU A 114 -29.02 17.68 7.06
N VAL A 115 -28.34 18.53 6.27
CA VAL A 115 -27.38 18.08 5.24
C VAL A 115 -26.25 17.26 5.86
N PHE A 116 -25.66 17.79 6.94
CA PHE A 116 -24.57 17.11 7.64
C PHE A 116 -25.01 15.76 8.18
N VAL A 117 -26.12 15.73 8.92
CA VAL A 117 -26.63 14.50 9.52
C VAL A 117 -27.04 13.48 8.43
N LEU A 118 -27.72 13.89 7.35
CA LEU A 118 -28.06 12.97 6.25
C LEU A 118 -26.83 12.33 5.62
N THR A 119 -25.76 13.10 5.45
CA THR A 119 -24.49 12.60 4.88
C THR A 119 -23.86 11.55 5.79
N VAL A 120 -23.76 11.85 7.09
CA VAL A 120 -23.14 10.92 8.06
C VAL A 120 -24.03 9.68 8.27
N THR A 121 -25.35 9.84 8.39
CA THR A 121 -26.30 8.72 8.50
C THR A 121 -26.21 7.80 7.29
N GLY A 122 -26.16 8.36 6.08
CA GLY A 122 -26.01 7.61 4.83
C GLY A 122 -24.68 6.85 4.76
N HIS A 123 -23.58 7.47 5.19
CA HIS A 123 -22.28 6.80 5.29
C HIS A 123 -22.31 5.61 6.26
N LEU A 124 -22.86 5.79 7.47
CA LEU A 124 -22.99 4.70 8.45
C LEU A 124 -23.91 3.58 7.94
N GLY A 125 -25.00 3.92 7.24
CA GLY A 125 -25.89 2.94 6.62
C GLY A 125 -25.18 2.13 5.54
N GLY A 126 -24.39 2.78 4.69
CA GLY A 126 -23.54 2.10 3.69
C GLY A 126 -22.48 1.19 4.32
N ASN A 127 -21.91 1.58 5.45
CA ASN A 127 -20.95 0.74 6.18
C ASN A 127 -21.59 -0.54 6.74
N LEU A 128 -22.86 -0.48 7.16
CA LEU A 128 -23.60 -1.65 7.63
C LEU A 128 -23.87 -2.65 6.50
N THR A 129 -24.20 -2.17 5.29
CA THR A 129 -24.56 -3.05 4.16
C THR A 129 -23.33 -3.53 3.39
N HIS A 130 -22.37 -2.66 3.12
CA HIS A 130 -21.23 -2.93 2.25
C HIS A 130 -19.89 -3.10 2.99
N GLY A 131 -19.83 -2.80 4.29
CA GLY A 131 -18.63 -2.87 5.12
C GLY A 131 -17.94 -1.52 5.31
N LYS A 132 -17.23 -1.36 6.43
CA LYS A 132 -16.64 -0.09 6.91
C LYS A 132 -15.70 0.61 5.91
N ASN A 133 -15.13 -0.14 4.96
CA ASN A 133 -14.18 0.38 3.98
C ASN A 133 -14.77 0.49 2.57
N HIS A 134 -16.07 0.27 2.36
CA HIS A 134 -16.63 0.15 1.01
C HIS A 134 -16.39 1.38 0.11
N LEU A 135 -16.53 2.58 0.67
CA LEU A 135 -16.35 3.84 -0.09
C LEU A 135 -14.87 4.24 -0.22
N THR A 136 -14.01 3.73 0.65
CA THR A 136 -12.58 4.07 0.69
C THR A 136 -11.72 3.02 0.01
N GLU A 137 -12.15 1.76 -0.07
CA GLU A 137 -11.47 0.63 -0.71
C GLU A 137 -11.03 0.92 -2.15
N PRO A 138 -11.85 1.56 -3.02
CA PRO A 138 -11.47 1.84 -4.41
C PRO A 138 -10.49 3.00 -4.58
N LEU A 139 -10.24 3.81 -3.54
CA LEU A 139 -9.39 5.00 -3.67
C LEU A 139 -7.93 4.59 -3.96
N PRO A 140 -7.21 5.33 -4.83
CA PRO A 140 -5.77 5.15 -5.01
C PRO A 140 -5.02 5.34 -3.70
N ASN A 141 -3.92 4.61 -3.49
CA ASN A 141 -3.16 4.65 -2.24
C ASN A 141 -2.70 6.08 -1.88
N GLY A 142 -2.27 6.88 -2.87
CA GLY A 142 -1.91 8.28 -2.63
C GLY A 142 -3.05 9.13 -2.08
N LEU A 143 -4.29 8.87 -2.52
CA LEU A 143 -5.47 9.60 -2.04
C LEU A 143 -5.93 9.12 -0.66
N LYS A 144 -5.76 7.83 -0.34
CA LYS A 144 -6.01 7.30 1.01
C LYS A 144 -5.06 7.91 2.03
N THR A 145 -3.77 8.03 1.69
CA THR A 145 -2.76 8.68 2.56
C THR A 145 -3.09 10.15 2.80
N ALA A 146 -3.48 10.88 1.75
CA ALA A 146 -3.87 12.29 1.86
C ALA A 146 -5.09 12.52 2.76
N LEU A 147 -5.99 11.53 2.85
CA LEU A 147 -7.18 11.56 3.70
C LEU A 147 -6.92 11.07 5.14
N GLY A 148 -5.68 10.76 5.50
CA GLY A 148 -5.31 10.26 6.83
C GLY A 148 -5.89 8.88 7.15
N LEU A 149 -6.31 8.13 6.13
CA LEU A 149 -6.74 6.74 6.29
C LEU A 149 -5.51 5.86 6.45
N GLU A 150 -5.59 4.86 7.33
CA GLU A 150 -4.53 3.85 7.47
C GLU A 150 -4.35 3.13 6.14
N VAL A 151 -3.32 3.52 5.40
CA VAL A 151 -2.87 2.80 4.20
C VAL A 151 -2.05 1.63 4.69
N THR A 152 -2.74 0.57 5.10
CA THR A 152 -2.10 -0.74 5.15
C THR A 152 -1.77 -1.09 3.70
N SER A 153 -0.51 -0.94 3.31
CA SER A 153 -0.01 -1.69 2.17
C SER A 153 -0.19 -3.16 2.55
N ASN A 154 -1.31 -3.76 2.14
CA ASN A 154 -1.71 -5.14 2.43
C ASN A 154 -0.82 -6.13 1.66
N MET A 155 0.50 -5.93 1.65
CA MET A 155 1.44 -6.99 1.39
C MET A 155 1.93 -7.42 2.76
N PHE A 156 1.54 -8.63 3.15
CA PHE A 156 2.15 -9.29 4.29
C PHE A 156 3.66 -9.39 4.01
N VAL A 157 4.48 -8.69 4.81
CA VAL A 157 5.93 -8.61 4.62
C VAL A 157 6.64 -9.50 5.63
N LEU A 158 7.51 -10.38 5.15
CA LEU A 158 8.42 -11.19 5.95
C LEU A 158 9.82 -10.58 5.98
N PHE A 159 10.55 -10.80 7.05
CA PHE A 159 11.95 -10.41 7.17
C PHE A 159 12.86 -11.65 7.08
N PRO A 160 13.80 -11.73 6.13
CA PRO A 160 14.72 -12.85 5.96
C PRO A 160 15.52 -13.21 7.22
N GLU A 161 15.83 -12.24 8.08
CA GLU A 161 16.57 -12.49 9.32
C GLU A 161 15.74 -13.27 10.35
N THR A 162 14.45 -12.95 10.49
CA THR A 162 13.60 -13.48 11.57
C THR A 162 12.54 -14.47 11.09
N HIS A 163 12.29 -14.58 9.78
CA HIS A 163 11.21 -15.41 9.26
C HIS A 163 11.33 -16.87 9.69
N GLN A 164 12.56 -17.39 9.82
CA GLN A 164 12.80 -18.78 10.21
C GLN A 164 12.25 -19.11 11.61
N GLU A 165 12.22 -18.15 12.51
CA GLU A 165 11.73 -18.32 13.89
C GLU A 165 10.20 -18.14 14.02
N LEU A 166 9.54 -17.62 12.98
CA LEU A 166 8.10 -17.40 13.01
C LEU A 166 7.32 -18.72 12.91
N PRO A 167 6.23 -18.90 13.68
CA PRO A 167 5.28 -19.98 13.43
C PRO A 167 4.69 -19.85 12.01
N LEU A 168 4.74 -20.92 11.21
CA LEU A 168 4.27 -20.88 9.82
C LEU A 168 2.78 -20.47 9.75
N TYR A 169 1.96 -20.98 10.67
CA TYR A 169 0.53 -20.69 10.65
C TYR A 169 0.22 -19.24 11.06
N SER A 170 0.46 -18.87 12.32
CA SER A 170 0.09 -17.54 12.83
C SER A 170 0.94 -16.42 12.22
N GLY A 171 2.19 -16.73 11.88
CA GLY A 171 3.13 -15.79 11.31
C GLY A 171 2.94 -15.56 9.82
N VAL A 172 2.40 -16.51 9.04
CA VAL A 172 2.35 -16.42 7.57
C VAL A 172 0.98 -16.77 7.00
N VAL A 173 0.45 -17.95 7.30
CA VAL A 173 -0.80 -18.44 6.71
C VAL A 173 -2.00 -17.61 7.16
N GLN A 174 -2.14 -17.35 8.47
CA GLN A 174 -3.28 -16.61 9.00
C GLN A 174 -3.35 -15.18 8.41
N PRO A 175 -2.26 -14.39 8.33
CA PRO A 175 -2.27 -13.11 7.63
C PRO A 175 -2.78 -13.17 6.18
N ILE A 176 -2.40 -14.21 5.42
CA ILE A 176 -2.90 -14.42 4.05
C ILE A 176 -4.41 -14.67 4.07
N LEU A 177 -4.89 -15.52 4.99
CA LEU A 177 -6.32 -15.83 5.12
C LEU A 177 -7.13 -14.62 5.60
N ASP A 178 -6.59 -13.80 6.50
CA ASP A 178 -7.23 -12.57 6.97
C ASP A 178 -7.50 -11.61 5.81
N GLN A 179 -6.52 -11.44 4.92
CA GLN A 179 -6.63 -10.54 3.78
C GLN A 179 -7.58 -11.06 2.69
N LYS A 180 -7.60 -12.37 2.43
CA LYS A 180 -8.27 -12.95 1.25
C LYS A 180 -9.59 -13.64 1.56
N CYS A 181 -9.77 -14.13 2.79
CA CYS A 181 -10.86 -15.04 3.15
C CYS A 181 -11.77 -14.48 4.25
N VAL A 182 -11.20 -13.88 5.30
CA VAL A 182 -11.96 -13.50 6.51
C VAL A 182 -13.02 -12.45 6.24
N SER A 183 -12.86 -11.56 5.23
CA SER A 183 -13.91 -10.59 4.86
C SER A 183 -15.28 -11.22 4.55
N CYS A 184 -15.30 -12.49 4.12
CA CYS A 184 -16.53 -13.25 3.79
C CYS A 184 -16.76 -14.50 4.67
N HIS A 185 -15.76 -14.90 5.47
CA HIS A 185 -15.77 -16.08 6.35
C HIS A 185 -15.41 -15.67 7.79
N ASN A 186 -16.30 -14.89 8.40
CA ASN A 186 -16.13 -14.37 9.76
C ASN A 186 -17.43 -14.51 10.57
N PRO A 187 -17.41 -14.33 11.90
CA PRO A 187 -18.60 -14.50 12.74
C PRO A 187 -19.81 -13.64 12.34
N LYS A 188 -19.61 -12.53 11.64
CA LYS A 188 -20.68 -11.61 11.19
C LYS A 188 -21.17 -11.92 9.76
N LYS A 189 -20.40 -12.65 8.96
CA LYS A 189 -20.70 -13.03 7.57
C LYS A 189 -20.18 -14.44 7.33
N THR A 190 -21.08 -15.41 7.35
CA THR A 190 -20.78 -16.84 7.23
C THR A 190 -21.39 -17.41 5.94
N LYS A 191 -20.67 -17.31 4.81
CA LYS A 191 -21.06 -18.09 3.63
C LYS A 191 -20.69 -19.56 3.83
N GLY A 192 -21.70 -20.45 3.84
CA GLY A 192 -21.52 -21.89 4.04
C GLY A 192 -21.05 -22.27 5.44
N GLU A 193 -21.41 -21.47 6.45
CA GLU A 193 -21.09 -21.66 7.88
C GLU A 193 -19.59 -21.74 8.22
N LEU A 194 -18.71 -21.43 7.25
CA LEU A 194 -17.27 -21.51 7.40
C LEU A 194 -16.70 -20.24 8.04
N LEU A 195 -15.89 -20.43 9.08
CA LEU A 195 -15.16 -19.40 9.82
C LEU A 195 -13.65 -19.56 9.61
N MET A 196 -12.94 -18.48 9.24
CA MET A 196 -11.49 -18.54 8.94
C MET A 196 -10.63 -17.57 9.77
N HIS A 197 -11.20 -17.03 10.84
CA HIS A 197 -10.58 -15.97 11.65
C HIS A 197 -9.59 -16.48 12.72
N ASN A 198 -9.51 -17.80 12.94
CA ASN A 198 -8.56 -18.42 13.84
C ASN A 198 -8.36 -19.91 13.49
N TYR A 199 -7.35 -20.54 14.11
CA TYR A 199 -6.93 -21.90 13.80
C TYR A 199 -8.05 -22.91 14.05
N LYS A 200 -8.66 -22.84 15.24
CA LYS A 200 -9.72 -23.75 15.66
C LYS A 200 -10.88 -23.75 14.66
N ALA A 201 -11.33 -22.56 14.27
CA ALA A 201 -12.41 -22.37 13.30
C ALA A 201 -12.08 -22.96 11.92
N ILE A 202 -10.84 -22.76 11.44
CA ILE A 202 -10.39 -23.32 10.15
C ILE A 202 -10.40 -24.86 10.19
N MET A 203 -9.97 -25.44 11.31
CA MET A 203 -9.91 -26.90 11.47
C MET A 203 -11.29 -27.53 11.72
N GLU A 204 -12.24 -26.80 12.29
CA GLU A 204 -13.65 -27.23 12.44
C GLU A 204 -14.35 -27.38 11.07
N GLY A 205 -14.03 -26.51 10.10
CA GLY A 205 -14.62 -26.55 8.77
C GLY A 205 -15.93 -25.76 8.65
N GLY A 206 -16.77 -26.14 7.69
CA GLY A 206 -18.06 -25.49 7.43
C GLY A 206 -19.18 -26.50 7.19
N GLU A 207 -20.27 -26.05 6.57
CA GLU A 207 -21.47 -26.86 6.31
C GLU A 207 -21.18 -28.17 5.53
N GLU A 208 -20.23 -28.14 4.59
CA GLU A 208 -19.82 -29.31 3.79
C GLU A 208 -18.74 -30.18 4.50
N GLY A 209 -18.42 -29.89 5.77
CA GLY A 209 -17.44 -30.61 6.57
C GLY A 209 -16.03 -29.97 6.61
N PRO A 210 -14.98 -30.77 6.92
CA PRO A 210 -13.61 -30.27 7.05
C PRO A 210 -13.07 -29.69 5.75
N ILE A 211 -12.47 -28.49 5.82
CA ILE A 211 -11.86 -27.84 4.65
C ILE A 211 -10.38 -28.17 4.46
N ILE A 212 -9.74 -28.70 5.50
CA ILE A 212 -8.36 -29.16 5.51
C ILE A 212 -8.35 -30.63 5.87
N LEU A 213 -7.77 -31.44 5.00
CA LEU A 213 -7.43 -32.83 5.28
C LEU A 213 -5.92 -32.89 5.49
N ALA A 214 -5.50 -33.00 6.75
CA ALA A 214 -4.09 -33.02 7.11
C ALA A 214 -3.33 -34.09 6.31
N LEU A 215 -2.16 -33.72 5.79
CA LEU A 215 -1.30 -34.57 4.94
C LEU A 215 -1.93 -34.95 3.58
N ASN A 216 -3.10 -34.41 3.23
CA ASN A 216 -3.78 -34.65 1.97
C ASN A 216 -4.16 -33.33 1.29
N SER A 217 -3.17 -32.69 0.68
CA SER A 217 -3.36 -31.43 -0.04
C SER A 217 -4.30 -31.57 -1.24
N LYS A 218 -4.24 -32.68 -1.99
CA LYS A 218 -5.07 -32.89 -3.18
C LYS A 218 -6.57 -32.95 -2.89
N ASN A 219 -6.95 -33.47 -1.73
CA ASN A 219 -8.36 -33.61 -1.34
C ASN A 219 -8.83 -32.53 -0.36
N SER A 220 -7.94 -31.62 0.08
CA SER A 220 -8.33 -30.52 0.96
C SER A 220 -9.19 -29.51 0.20
N GLU A 221 -10.38 -29.24 0.72
CA GLU A 221 -11.38 -28.42 0.05
C GLU A 221 -10.88 -26.99 -0.20
N ILE A 222 -10.10 -26.43 0.74
CA ILE A 222 -9.48 -25.11 0.59
C ILE A 222 -8.62 -25.04 -0.69
N LEU A 223 -7.79 -26.07 -0.93
CA LEU A 223 -6.93 -26.14 -2.10
C LEU A 223 -7.72 -26.38 -3.38
N ARG A 224 -8.77 -27.22 -3.32
CA ARG A 224 -9.68 -27.42 -4.45
C ARG A 224 -10.32 -26.11 -4.90
N ARG A 225 -10.79 -25.27 -3.96
CA ARG A 225 -11.52 -24.03 -4.26
C ARG A 225 -10.61 -22.92 -4.81
N ILE A 226 -9.38 -22.80 -4.32
CA ILE A 226 -8.44 -21.76 -4.79
C ILE A 226 -7.85 -22.06 -6.18
N HIS A 227 -7.81 -23.34 -6.58
CA HIS A 227 -7.31 -23.78 -7.89
C HIS A 227 -8.38 -23.82 -8.98
N LEU A 228 -9.64 -23.56 -8.65
CA LEU A 228 -10.69 -23.49 -9.66
C LEU A 228 -10.43 -22.32 -10.62
N PRO A 229 -10.90 -22.43 -11.88
CA PRO A 229 -10.91 -21.29 -12.79
C PRO A 229 -11.74 -20.13 -12.22
N ARG A 230 -11.26 -18.90 -12.39
CA ARG A 230 -11.84 -17.69 -11.78
C ARG A 230 -13.28 -17.38 -12.18
N ASP A 231 -13.77 -17.96 -13.28
CA ASP A 231 -15.14 -17.86 -13.77
C ASP A 231 -16.11 -18.81 -13.06
N LYS A 232 -15.60 -19.81 -12.32
CA LYS A 232 -16.45 -20.79 -11.64
C LYS A 232 -17.08 -20.19 -10.39
N LYS A 233 -18.39 -20.45 -10.20
CA LYS A 233 -19.16 -20.03 -9.02
C LYS A 233 -18.55 -20.49 -7.69
N LYS A 234 -17.89 -21.65 -7.69
CA LYS A 234 -17.24 -22.25 -6.51
C LYS A 234 -15.81 -21.77 -6.28
N HIS A 235 -15.25 -20.96 -7.19
CA HIS A 235 -13.91 -20.38 -7.03
C HIS A 235 -13.84 -19.44 -5.83
N MET A 236 -12.80 -19.58 -5.03
CA MET A 236 -12.55 -18.72 -3.87
C MET A 236 -11.13 -18.13 -3.94
N PRO A 237 -10.95 -16.82 -3.70
CA PRO A 237 -11.98 -15.81 -3.45
C PRO A 237 -12.83 -15.49 -4.70
N PRO A 238 -14.08 -15.00 -4.57
CA PRO A 238 -14.91 -14.65 -5.72
C PRO A 238 -14.23 -13.66 -6.68
N LYS A 239 -14.58 -13.69 -7.98
CA LYS A 239 -13.94 -12.86 -9.02
C LYS A 239 -13.85 -11.36 -8.68
N ALA A 240 -14.86 -10.82 -7.97
CA ALA A 240 -14.93 -9.42 -7.55
C ALA A 240 -14.06 -9.08 -6.33
N LYS A 241 -13.39 -10.07 -5.72
CA LYS A 241 -12.53 -9.91 -4.55
C LYS A 241 -11.06 -10.14 -4.91
N THR A 242 -10.18 -9.58 -4.09
CA THR A 242 -8.73 -9.74 -4.21
C THR A 242 -8.35 -11.21 -4.23
N GLN A 243 -7.61 -11.61 -5.25
CA GLN A 243 -7.19 -13.00 -5.45
C GLN A 243 -5.90 -13.32 -4.71
N LEU A 244 -5.65 -14.61 -4.53
CA LEU A 244 -4.37 -15.13 -4.07
C LEU A 244 -3.33 -15.06 -5.20
N THR A 245 -2.09 -14.73 -4.84
CA THR A 245 -0.93 -14.84 -5.71
C THR A 245 -0.43 -16.28 -5.78
N LYS A 246 0.37 -16.62 -6.79
CA LYS A 246 0.97 -17.96 -6.91
C LYS A 246 1.81 -18.34 -5.68
N ALA A 247 2.49 -17.37 -5.07
CA ALA A 247 3.30 -17.61 -3.89
C ALA A 247 2.44 -17.85 -2.63
N GLU A 248 1.35 -17.09 -2.46
CA GLU A 248 0.39 -17.31 -1.37
C GLU A 248 -0.25 -18.70 -1.47
N ILE A 249 -0.66 -19.13 -2.67
CA ILE A 249 -1.19 -20.48 -2.93
C ILE A 249 -0.16 -21.54 -2.52
N LYS A 250 1.09 -21.38 -2.95
CA LYS A 250 2.17 -22.34 -2.66
C LYS A 250 2.44 -22.46 -1.15
N ILE A 251 2.38 -21.38 -0.40
CA ILE A 251 2.52 -21.41 1.06
C ILE A 251 1.37 -22.18 1.71
N ILE A 252 0.12 -21.92 1.31
CA ILE A 252 -1.05 -22.64 1.84
C ILE A 252 -0.94 -24.13 1.51
N GLU A 253 -0.52 -24.48 0.28
CA GLU A 253 -0.27 -25.87 -0.11
C GLU A 253 0.77 -26.56 0.77
N GLN A 254 1.90 -25.90 1.02
CA GLN A 254 2.96 -26.45 1.87
C GLN A 254 2.47 -26.64 3.30
N TRP A 255 1.78 -25.66 3.87
CA TRP A 255 1.22 -25.76 5.21
C TRP A 255 0.24 -26.93 5.34
N VAL A 256 -0.70 -27.10 4.39
CA VAL A 256 -1.65 -28.23 4.37
C VAL A 256 -0.93 -29.57 4.19
N THR A 257 0.08 -29.62 3.30
CA THR A 257 0.88 -30.83 3.04
C THR A 257 1.64 -31.29 4.29
N LEU A 258 2.11 -30.35 5.11
CA LEU A 258 2.79 -30.60 6.39
C LEU A 258 1.83 -30.96 7.53
N GLY A 259 0.54 -31.13 7.25
CA GLY A 259 -0.48 -31.48 8.24
C GLY A 259 -1.07 -30.28 8.98
N ALA A 260 -0.95 -29.08 8.40
CA ALA A 260 -1.47 -27.83 8.95
C ALA A 260 -1.02 -27.55 10.40
N PRO A 261 0.29 -27.59 10.73
CA PRO A 261 0.74 -27.38 12.10
C PRO A 261 0.40 -25.98 12.61
N GLU A 262 -0.13 -25.89 13.84
CA GLU A 262 -0.50 -24.61 14.47
C GLU A 262 0.73 -23.81 14.94
N LYS A 263 1.69 -24.48 15.57
CA LYS A 263 2.76 -23.82 16.36
C LYS A 263 4.17 -23.98 15.80
N LYS A 264 4.38 -24.89 14.83
CA LYS A 264 5.71 -25.16 14.30
C LYS A 264 6.28 -23.97 13.53
N THR A 265 7.55 -23.67 13.77
CA THR A 265 8.25 -22.58 13.09
C THR A 265 8.67 -22.96 11.68
N ILE A 266 9.02 -21.97 10.86
CA ILE A 266 9.54 -22.20 9.50
C ILE A 266 10.84 -23.03 9.54
N SER A 267 11.72 -22.79 10.52
CA SER A 267 12.97 -23.55 10.71
C SER A 267 12.72 -25.01 11.10
N GLU A 268 11.81 -25.28 12.04
CA GLU A 268 11.44 -26.63 12.47
C GLU A 268 10.84 -27.48 11.33
N LEU A 269 10.23 -26.82 10.35
CA LEU A 269 9.63 -27.45 9.18
C LEU A 269 10.62 -27.63 8.02
N GLY A 270 11.85 -27.11 8.12
CA GLY A 270 12.88 -27.23 7.08
C GLY A 270 12.50 -26.56 5.76
N LEU A 271 11.65 -25.54 5.79
CA LEU A 271 11.19 -24.85 4.58
C LEU A 271 12.28 -23.89 4.07
N SER A 272 12.56 -23.95 2.76
CA SER A 272 13.62 -23.13 2.18
C SER A 272 13.22 -21.64 2.09
N PRO A 273 14.15 -20.69 2.34
CA PRO A 273 13.86 -19.25 2.28
C PRO A 273 13.29 -18.78 0.94
N GLN A 274 13.62 -19.48 -0.15
CA GLN A 274 13.14 -19.18 -1.50
C GLN A 274 11.61 -19.29 -1.62
N LEU A 275 10.94 -20.09 -0.77
CA LEU A 275 9.48 -20.16 -0.72
C LEU A 275 8.84 -18.81 -0.32
N PHE A 276 9.57 -18.01 0.46
CA PHE A 276 9.10 -16.76 1.04
C PHE A 276 9.61 -15.51 0.32
N ALA A 277 10.44 -15.68 -0.72
CA ALA A 277 11.13 -14.59 -1.41
C ALA A 277 10.19 -13.47 -1.91
N SER A 278 8.98 -13.81 -2.35
CA SER A 278 7.99 -12.84 -2.83
C SER A 278 7.37 -11.97 -1.73
N PHE A 279 7.52 -12.37 -0.46
CA PHE A 279 7.02 -11.66 0.71
C PHE A 279 8.10 -10.82 1.38
N PHE A 280 9.35 -10.92 0.93
CA PHE A 280 10.41 -10.04 1.40
C PHE A 280 10.25 -8.65 0.77
N PRO A 281 10.67 -7.58 1.48
CA PRO A 281 10.69 -6.24 0.91
C PRO A 281 11.46 -6.24 -0.40
N LYS A 282 10.83 -5.74 -1.46
CA LYS A 282 11.50 -5.46 -2.74
C LYS A 282 12.02 -4.02 -2.76
N ASP A 283 13.01 -3.77 -3.59
CA ASP A 283 13.49 -2.41 -3.84
C ASP A 283 12.36 -1.51 -4.35
N VAL A 284 11.96 -0.52 -3.54
CA VAL A 284 10.95 0.47 -3.90
C VAL A 284 11.49 1.48 -4.93
N SER A 285 12.82 1.66 -5.01
CA SER A 285 13.47 2.57 -5.94
C SER A 285 13.66 1.98 -7.35
N GLY A 286 13.70 0.65 -7.47
CA GLY A 286 13.97 -0.06 -8.73
C GLY A 286 15.38 0.16 -9.30
N ILE A 287 16.26 0.76 -8.50
CA ILE A 287 17.62 1.09 -8.93
C ILE A 287 18.49 -0.15 -8.80
N TYR A 288 18.40 -0.89 -7.69
CA TYR A 288 19.27 -2.02 -7.40
C TYR A 288 18.75 -3.33 -8.02
N PRO A 289 19.64 -4.29 -8.33
CA PRO A 289 19.24 -5.56 -8.91
C PRO A 289 18.50 -6.43 -7.87
N ASP A 290 17.36 -7.01 -8.27
CA ASP A 290 16.59 -7.98 -7.48
C ASP A 290 17.30 -9.35 -7.46
N ILE A 291 18.47 -9.40 -6.80
CA ILE A 291 19.24 -10.63 -6.59
C ILE A 291 18.96 -11.11 -5.16
N VAL A 292 18.72 -12.40 -4.98
CA VAL A 292 18.67 -13.05 -3.66
C VAL A 292 20.09 -13.53 -3.37
N PRO A 293 20.94 -12.77 -2.65
CA PRO A 293 22.32 -13.19 -2.43
C PRO A 293 22.36 -14.16 -1.25
N ASN A 294 23.49 -14.85 -1.10
CA ASN A 294 23.71 -15.76 0.02
C ASN A 294 23.56 -15.02 1.37
N PRO A 295 23.22 -15.74 2.47
CA PRO A 295 23.13 -15.14 3.80
C PRO A 295 24.38 -14.32 4.15
N LEU A 296 24.18 -13.14 4.72
CA LEU A 296 25.28 -12.27 5.13
C LEU A 296 26.17 -12.97 6.16
N ASN A 297 27.47 -13.01 5.91
CA ASN A 297 28.45 -13.47 6.88
C ASN A 297 28.87 -12.29 7.76
N SER A 298 28.59 -12.35 9.06
CA SER A 298 28.95 -11.29 10.01
C SER A 298 30.45 -10.99 10.03
N LEU A 299 31.31 -12.02 9.87
CA LEU A 299 32.77 -11.87 9.84
C LEU A 299 33.24 -11.01 8.66
N LEU A 300 32.56 -11.09 7.51
CA LEU A 300 32.86 -10.29 6.33
C LEU A 300 32.54 -8.82 6.58
N ILE A 301 31.38 -8.53 7.18
CA ILE A 301 30.97 -7.16 7.51
C ILE A 301 31.95 -6.55 8.51
N ASP A 302 32.32 -7.30 9.54
CA ASP A 302 33.24 -6.82 10.57
C ASP A 302 34.63 -6.54 9.98
N SER A 303 35.11 -7.38 9.07
CA SER A 303 36.39 -7.17 8.36
C SER A 303 36.41 -5.87 7.55
N LEU A 304 35.30 -5.53 6.88
CA LEU A 304 35.17 -4.25 6.15
C LEU A 304 35.13 -3.06 7.11
N LYS A 305 34.38 -3.16 8.22
CA LYS A 305 34.26 -2.09 9.22
C LYS A 305 35.57 -1.76 9.93
N VAL A 306 36.38 -2.77 10.22
CA VAL A 306 37.72 -2.59 10.82
C VAL A 306 38.63 -1.74 9.92
N ASN A 307 38.41 -1.76 8.60
CA ASN A 307 39.14 -0.92 7.65
C ASN A 307 38.56 0.51 7.53
N GLY A 308 37.70 0.93 8.46
CA GLY A 308 37.10 2.27 8.51
C GLY A 308 35.86 2.45 7.62
N LEU A 309 35.47 1.41 6.87
CA LEU A 309 34.34 1.47 5.96
C LEU A 309 33.01 1.39 6.72
N GLN A 310 32.08 2.27 6.38
CA GLN A 310 30.69 2.12 6.78
C GLN A 310 30.03 1.07 5.88
N VAL A 311 29.51 0.02 6.49
CA VAL A 311 28.82 -1.06 5.77
C VAL A 311 27.42 -1.19 6.31
N ALA A 312 26.44 -1.04 5.41
CA ALA A 312 25.04 -1.22 5.71
C ALA A 312 24.37 -2.03 4.59
N PRO A 313 23.44 -2.93 4.91
CA PRO A 313 22.64 -3.55 3.87
C PRO A 313 21.67 -2.52 3.27
N ILE A 314 21.38 -2.63 1.97
CA ILE A 314 20.46 -1.70 1.27
C ILE A 314 19.05 -1.77 1.87
N TYR A 315 18.62 -2.98 2.22
CA TYR A 315 17.42 -3.24 3.01
C TYR A 315 17.82 -4.03 4.24
N LYS A 316 17.07 -3.91 5.33
CA LYS A 316 17.22 -4.79 6.52
C LYS A 316 17.14 -6.29 6.21
N THR A 317 16.84 -6.65 4.97
CA THR A 317 16.47 -7.98 4.50
C THR A 317 17.34 -8.45 3.33
N SER A 318 18.21 -7.60 2.78
CA SER A 318 19.01 -7.94 1.61
C SER A 318 20.46 -8.13 1.99
N SER A 319 21.09 -9.14 1.40
CA SER A 319 22.53 -9.33 1.50
C SER A 319 23.33 -8.37 0.60
N LEU A 320 22.65 -7.50 -0.16
CA LEU A 320 23.27 -6.45 -0.95
C LEU A 320 23.73 -5.30 -0.04
N LEU A 321 24.94 -4.83 -0.27
CA LEU A 321 25.64 -3.90 0.60
C LEU A 321 25.76 -2.52 -0.06
N LYS A 322 25.50 -1.53 0.79
CA LYS A 322 26.03 -0.18 0.66
C LYS A 322 27.30 -0.06 1.47
N ILE A 323 28.37 0.38 0.82
CA ILE A 323 29.66 0.64 1.45
C ILE A 323 30.04 2.10 1.23
N SER A 324 30.48 2.77 2.29
CA SER A 324 30.97 4.14 2.21
C SER A 324 32.30 4.32 2.96
N ALA A 325 33.24 5.00 2.32
CA ALA A 325 34.52 5.41 2.87
C ALA A 325 34.54 6.87 3.33
N ILE A 326 33.37 7.50 3.53
CA ILE A 326 33.25 8.95 3.83
C ILE A 326 34.01 9.39 5.09
N ASN A 327 34.16 8.49 6.08
CA ASN A 327 34.91 8.75 7.31
C ASN A 327 36.37 8.28 7.22
N THR A 328 36.86 7.95 6.03
CA THR A 328 38.20 7.40 5.80
C THR A 328 38.89 8.16 4.68
N PRO A 329 39.26 9.45 4.87
CA PRO A 329 39.83 10.28 3.82
C PRO A 329 41.19 9.76 3.30
N LEU A 330 41.91 8.96 4.11
CA LEU A 330 43.15 8.30 3.72
C LEU A 330 42.92 6.97 2.98
N PHE A 331 41.70 6.63 2.59
CA PHE A 331 41.41 5.42 1.83
C PHE A 331 41.97 5.58 0.41
N ASP A 332 42.82 4.65 -0.02
CA ASP A 332 43.60 4.71 -1.26
C ASP A 332 43.36 3.45 -2.12
N ASP A 333 43.98 3.40 -3.30
CA ASP A 333 43.82 2.29 -4.25
C ASP A 333 44.28 0.93 -3.68
N GLN A 334 45.30 0.93 -2.81
CA GLN A 334 45.79 -0.29 -2.18
C GLN A 334 44.75 -0.83 -1.19
N LYS A 335 44.16 0.04 -0.37
CA LYS A 335 43.10 -0.33 0.58
C LYS A 335 41.82 -0.77 -0.12
N ALA A 336 41.55 -0.26 -1.33
CA ALA A 336 40.38 -0.64 -2.12
C ALA A 336 40.31 -2.16 -2.39
N THR A 337 41.44 -2.87 -2.41
CA THR A 337 41.48 -4.34 -2.58
C THR A 337 40.63 -5.11 -1.56
N ILE A 338 40.38 -4.55 -0.37
CA ILE A 338 39.49 -5.16 0.64
C ILE A 338 38.06 -5.35 0.13
N LEU A 339 37.60 -4.54 -0.82
CA LEU A 339 36.25 -4.62 -1.38
C LEU A 339 35.99 -5.95 -2.11
N LEU A 340 37.05 -6.61 -2.58
CA LEU A 340 36.96 -7.89 -3.31
C LEU A 340 36.39 -9.02 -2.46
N ILE A 341 36.51 -8.96 -1.13
CA ILE A 341 35.93 -9.98 -0.24
C ILE A 341 34.40 -10.00 -0.32
N ALA A 342 33.78 -8.91 -0.77
CA ALA A 342 32.34 -8.72 -0.90
C ALA A 342 31.92 -8.39 -2.34
N ALA A 343 32.72 -8.80 -3.34
CA ALA A 343 32.55 -8.38 -4.73
C ALA A 343 31.15 -8.63 -5.31
N ASP A 344 30.52 -9.75 -4.95
CA ASP A 344 29.18 -10.12 -5.42
C ASP A 344 28.05 -9.49 -4.59
N LEU A 345 28.36 -8.75 -3.51
CA LEU A 345 27.37 -8.17 -2.60
C LEU A 345 27.27 -6.64 -2.73
N ILE A 346 28.31 -5.95 -3.22
CA ILE A 346 28.34 -4.49 -3.27
C ILE A 346 27.48 -3.95 -4.42
N VAL A 347 26.55 -3.05 -4.11
CA VAL A 347 25.67 -2.40 -5.11
C VAL A 347 25.66 -0.88 -5.04
N ASP A 348 25.90 -0.28 -3.88
CA ASP A 348 26.11 1.17 -3.69
C ASP A 348 27.48 1.36 -3.03
N LEU A 349 28.41 1.97 -3.76
CA LEU A 349 29.77 2.20 -3.30
C LEU A 349 30.09 3.70 -3.33
N ASP A 350 30.42 4.24 -2.17
CA ASP A 350 30.82 5.63 -1.99
C ASP A 350 32.28 5.73 -1.55
N LEU A 351 33.13 6.13 -2.49
CA LEU A 351 34.55 6.42 -2.28
C LEU A 351 34.82 7.93 -2.37
N GLY A 352 33.79 8.77 -2.21
CA GLY A 352 33.95 10.21 -2.26
C GLY A 352 34.83 10.74 -1.13
N GLN A 353 35.58 11.82 -1.39
CA GLN A 353 36.50 12.45 -0.43
C GLN A 353 37.63 11.53 0.07
N THR A 354 38.03 10.56 -0.76
CA THR A 354 39.15 9.65 -0.49
C THR A 354 40.36 9.93 -1.39
N GLN A 355 41.46 9.22 -1.18
CA GLN A 355 42.71 9.31 -1.97
C GLN A 355 42.76 8.33 -3.15
N VAL A 356 41.63 7.76 -3.55
CA VAL A 356 41.59 6.87 -4.72
C VAL A 356 41.92 7.62 -6.01
N THR A 357 42.62 6.92 -6.89
CA THR A 357 43.01 7.38 -8.23
C THR A 357 42.44 6.43 -9.28
N ASP A 358 42.76 6.65 -10.54
CA ASP A 358 42.32 5.78 -11.64
C ASP A 358 42.73 4.31 -11.47
N ALA A 359 43.74 4.01 -10.63
CA ALA A 359 44.11 2.64 -10.30
C ALA A 359 42.98 1.85 -9.61
N VAL A 360 42.04 2.52 -8.95
CA VAL A 360 40.89 1.88 -8.29
C VAL A 360 40.02 1.10 -9.29
N PHE A 361 39.99 1.48 -10.56
CA PHE A 361 39.17 0.81 -11.58
C PHE A 361 39.56 -0.67 -11.77
N GLU A 362 40.81 -1.05 -11.43
CA GLU A 362 41.25 -2.44 -11.45
C GLU A 362 40.51 -3.29 -10.40
N VAL A 363 40.17 -2.71 -9.25
CA VAL A 363 39.35 -3.37 -8.23
C VAL A 363 37.86 -3.32 -8.61
N LEU A 364 37.39 -2.15 -9.05
CA LEU A 364 35.96 -1.91 -9.27
C LEU A 364 35.36 -2.78 -10.38
N GLN A 365 36.13 -3.16 -11.41
CA GLN A 365 35.65 -4.05 -12.48
C GLN A 365 35.16 -5.43 -11.98
N HIS A 366 35.58 -5.85 -10.78
CA HIS A 366 35.18 -7.13 -10.21
C HIS A 366 33.85 -7.06 -9.44
N LEU A 367 33.31 -5.86 -9.19
CA LEU A 367 32.07 -5.64 -8.43
C LEU A 367 30.84 -5.78 -9.34
N LYS A 368 30.54 -7.01 -9.76
CA LYS A 368 29.56 -7.32 -10.84
C LYS A 368 28.15 -6.75 -10.63
N ASN A 369 27.76 -6.56 -9.38
CA ASN A 369 26.44 -6.05 -9.00
C ASN A 369 26.43 -4.55 -8.70
N LEU A 370 27.58 -3.86 -8.84
CA LEU A 370 27.70 -2.44 -8.59
C LEU A 370 26.72 -1.67 -9.48
N THR A 371 25.90 -0.85 -8.84
CA THR A 371 24.80 -0.11 -9.47
C THR A 371 25.01 1.40 -9.35
N VAL A 372 25.46 1.84 -8.18
CA VAL A 372 25.75 3.24 -7.87
C VAL A 372 27.20 3.35 -7.43
N LEU A 373 27.98 4.15 -8.14
CA LEU A 373 29.38 4.44 -7.83
C LEU A 373 29.56 5.94 -7.59
N LYS A 374 30.13 6.31 -6.44
CA LYS A 374 30.43 7.71 -6.11
C LYS A 374 31.92 7.89 -5.89
N LEU A 375 32.48 8.82 -6.64
CA LEU A 375 33.89 9.19 -6.71
C LEU A 375 34.04 10.72 -6.57
N SER A 376 33.06 11.39 -5.95
CA SER A 376 33.07 12.84 -5.81
C SER A 376 34.26 13.31 -4.97
N ARG A 377 34.94 14.40 -5.36
CA ARG A 377 36.10 14.94 -4.64
C ARG A 377 37.25 13.93 -4.50
N THR A 378 37.61 13.27 -5.59
CA THR A 378 38.73 12.33 -5.69
C THR A 378 39.71 12.77 -6.78
N ALA A 379 40.87 12.12 -6.87
CA ALA A 379 41.89 12.41 -7.88
C ALA A 379 41.66 11.68 -9.23
N ILE A 380 40.47 11.11 -9.44
CA ILE A 380 40.08 10.38 -10.65
C ILE A 380 40.18 11.30 -11.86
N THR A 381 40.92 10.89 -12.89
CA THR A 381 40.99 11.58 -14.19
C THR A 381 40.09 10.94 -15.23
N GLY A 382 39.74 9.67 -15.05
CA GLY A 382 38.94 8.89 -16.00
C GLY A 382 39.76 7.88 -16.80
N LYS A 383 41.09 7.90 -16.70
CA LYS A 383 41.95 6.92 -17.37
C LYS A 383 41.61 5.50 -16.90
N GLY A 384 41.29 4.58 -17.82
CA GLY A 384 40.98 3.20 -17.46
C GLY A 384 39.51 2.96 -17.07
N ILE A 385 38.64 3.97 -17.15
CA ILE A 385 37.22 3.85 -16.82
C ILE A 385 36.50 2.83 -17.71
N GLU A 386 36.99 2.57 -18.93
CA GLU A 386 36.45 1.58 -19.86
C GLU A 386 36.38 0.16 -19.28
N ARG A 387 37.18 -0.16 -18.26
CA ARG A 387 37.15 -1.45 -17.53
C ARG A 387 35.78 -1.69 -16.88
N LEU A 388 35.10 -0.62 -16.48
CA LEU A 388 33.79 -0.69 -15.84
C LEU A 388 32.65 -1.03 -16.83
N ASN A 389 32.91 -1.05 -18.14
CA ASN A 389 31.91 -1.46 -19.14
C ASN A 389 31.43 -2.92 -18.95
N THR A 390 32.23 -3.74 -18.26
CA THR A 390 31.84 -5.10 -17.89
C THR A 390 30.71 -5.16 -16.85
N LEU A 391 30.46 -4.06 -16.13
CA LEU A 391 29.47 -3.95 -15.05
C LEU A 391 28.07 -3.70 -15.62
N LYS A 392 27.36 -4.78 -15.93
CA LYS A 392 26.02 -4.74 -16.55
C LYS A 392 24.92 -4.10 -15.69
N SER A 393 25.19 -3.87 -14.41
CA SER A 393 24.24 -3.29 -13.46
C SER A 393 24.55 -1.82 -13.13
N LEU A 394 25.67 -1.26 -13.62
CA LEU A 394 26.11 0.09 -13.26
C LEU A 394 25.24 1.14 -13.94
N LYS A 395 24.38 1.80 -13.15
CA LYS A 395 23.42 2.80 -13.61
C LYS A 395 23.85 4.23 -13.32
N GLN A 396 24.58 4.45 -12.23
CA GLN A 396 24.91 5.79 -11.78
C GLN A 396 26.39 5.93 -11.44
N ILE A 397 27.03 6.97 -11.98
CA ILE A 397 28.39 7.36 -11.65
C ILE A 397 28.40 8.82 -11.22
N ASN A 398 28.91 9.09 -10.02
CA ASN A 398 29.06 10.45 -9.52
C ASN A 398 30.56 10.83 -9.50
N LEU A 399 30.94 11.80 -10.34
CA LEU A 399 32.31 12.30 -10.51
C LEU A 399 32.42 13.78 -10.11
N VAL A 400 31.47 14.27 -9.31
CA VAL A 400 31.37 15.67 -8.91
C VAL A 400 32.66 16.13 -8.23
N SER A 401 33.21 17.26 -8.69
CA SER A 401 34.45 17.80 -8.13
C SER A 401 35.63 16.82 -8.12
N SER A 402 35.67 15.87 -9.06
CA SER A 402 36.87 15.10 -9.37
C SER A 402 37.75 15.81 -10.42
N ASN A 403 38.88 15.20 -10.75
CA ASN A 403 39.79 15.66 -11.81
C ASN A 403 39.44 15.04 -13.18
N PHE A 404 38.19 14.61 -13.38
CA PHE A 404 37.77 13.91 -14.57
C PHE A 404 37.97 14.77 -15.83
N LEU A 405 38.53 14.17 -16.88
CA LEU A 405 38.89 14.86 -18.13
C LEU A 405 37.94 14.48 -19.26
N GLU A 406 37.69 15.43 -20.16
CA GLU A 406 36.81 15.28 -21.32
C GLU A 406 37.23 14.12 -22.24
N ASP A 407 38.53 13.89 -22.41
CA ASP A 407 39.12 12.80 -23.20
C ASP A 407 38.64 11.39 -22.79
N HIS A 408 38.00 11.26 -21.62
CA HIS A 408 37.50 10.00 -21.07
C HIS A 408 35.96 9.89 -21.08
N LEU A 409 35.25 10.79 -21.78
CA LEU A 409 33.79 10.72 -21.95
C LEU A 409 33.35 9.58 -22.87
N GLU A 410 34.04 9.38 -23.99
CA GLU A 410 33.63 8.45 -25.05
C GLU A 410 33.40 7.01 -24.54
N PRO A 411 34.28 6.44 -23.68
CA PRO A 411 34.04 5.11 -23.11
C PRO A 411 32.69 4.94 -22.40
N LEU A 412 32.19 6.00 -21.74
CA LEU A 412 30.94 5.95 -20.97
C LEU A 412 29.70 5.76 -21.86
N TYR A 413 29.76 6.15 -23.13
CA TYR A 413 28.66 5.97 -24.09
C TYR A 413 28.37 4.50 -24.38
N SER A 414 29.36 3.64 -24.17
CA SER A 414 29.26 2.19 -24.44
C SER A 414 28.71 1.38 -23.25
N PHE A 415 28.47 2.01 -22.10
CA PHE A 415 28.07 1.29 -20.89
C PHE A 415 26.62 0.81 -21.01
N PRO A 416 26.35 -0.49 -20.78
CA PRO A 416 25.09 -1.12 -21.20
C PRO A 416 23.85 -0.69 -20.38
N ALA A 417 24.05 -0.17 -19.18
CA ALA A 417 22.97 0.14 -18.23
C ALA A 417 23.10 1.55 -17.63
N LEU A 418 24.00 2.39 -18.14
CA LEU A 418 24.30 3.70 -17.55
C LEU A 418 23.14 4.67 -17.80
N GLU A 419 22.54 5.16 -16.73
CA GLU A 419 21.37 6.05 -16.75
C GLU A 419 21.74 7.50 -16.37
N LYS A 420 22.70 7.67 -15.43
CA LYS A 420 23.14 8.99 -14.97
C LYS A 420 24.64 9.07 -14.69
N VAL A 421 25.26 10.16 -15.15
CA VAL A 421 26.63 10.55 -14.80
C VAL A 421 26.63 12.00 -14.32
N TYR A 422 27.13 12.25 -13.11
CA TYR A 422 27.21 13.60 -12.55
C TYR A 422 28.63 14.15 -12.71
N LEU A 423 28.77 15.26 -13.45
CA LEU A 423 30.02 15.91 -13.84
C LEU A 423 30.06 17.40 -13.47
N PHE A 424 29.30 17.84 -12.47
CA PHE A 424 29.33 19.24 -12.06
C PHE A 424 30.56 19.57 -11.21
N ALA A 425 31.02 20.82 -11.33
CA ALA A 425 32.15 21.38 -10.58
C ALA A 425 33.46 20.60 -10.72
N ILE A 426 33.70 19.99 -11.88
CA ILE A 426 34.99 19.37 -12.25
C ILE A 426 35.91 20.42 -12.89
N SER A 427 37.22 20.16 -12.91
CA SER A 427 38.21 21.07 -13.47
C SER A 427 39.15 20.33 -14.44
N PRO A 428 39.16 20.65 -15.75
CA PRO A 428 38.34 21.68 -16.43
C PRO A 428 36.85 21.33 -16.48
N GLN A 429 35.98 22.34 -16.48
CA GLN A 429 34.53 22.13 -16.51
C GLN A 429 34.09 21.66 -17.90
N ILE A 430 33.51 20.46 -17.97
CA ILE A 430 32.93 19.91 -19.20
C ILE A 430 31.57 20.58 -19.47
N SER A 431 31.40 21.05 -20.71
CA SER A 431 30.16 21.65 -21.19
C SER A 431 29.20 20.57 -21.72
N SER A 432 27.89 20.77 -21.58
CA SER A 432 26.92 19.87 -22.21
C SER A 432 27.01 19.87 -23.74
N ALA A 433 27.59 20.92 -24.34
CA ALA A 433 27.81 21.04 -25.78
C ALA A 433 28.89 20.08 -26.31
N GLU A 434 29.80 19.63 -25.44
CA GLU A 434 30.87 18.67 -25.78
C GLU A 434 30.34 17.23 -25.84
N ILE A 435 29.11 17.00 -25.35
CA ILE A 435 28.47 15.69 -25.30
C ILE A 435 27.48 15.55 -26.47
N PRO A 436 27.55 14.46 -27.27
CA PRO A 436 26.60 14.23 -28.36
C PRO A 436 25.15 14.24 -27.87
N LEU A 437 24.26 14.81 -28.67
CA LEU A 437 22.86 15.09 -28.29
C LEU A 437 22.12 13.86 -27.74
N GLU A 438 22.40 12.68 -28.29
CA GLU A 438 21.77 11.41 -27.88
C GLU A 438 22.18 10.94 -26.48
N TYR A 439 23.32 11.41 -25.96
CA TYR A 439 23.83 11.05 -24.64
C TYR A 439 23.61 12.14 -23.59
N GLN A 440 23.25 13.37 -23.98
CA GLN A 440 23.09 14.50 -23.06
C GLN A 440 22.11 14.23 -21.91
N SER A 441 21.07 13.40 -22.10
CA SER A 441 20.13 13.06 -21.02
C SER A 441 20.75 12.24 -19.88
N ILE A 442 21.87 11.56 -20.15
CA ILE A 442 22.59 10.73 -19.18
C ILE A 442 23.55 11.60 -18.36
N PHE A 443 24.10 12.67 -18.91
CA PHE A 443 25.10 13.52 -18.24
C PHE A 443 24.47 14.76 -17.59
N ASP A 444 24.75 14.95 -16.30
CA ASP A 444 24.39 16.15 -15.55
C ASP A 444 25.66 16.98 -15.26
N THR A 445 25.83 18.08 -15.98
CA THR A 445 26.96 19.01 -15.84
C THR A 445 26.68 20.17 -14.87
N GLY A 446 25.50 20.22 -14.23
CA GLY A 446 25.15 21.21 -13.21
C GLY A 446 24.88 22.65 -13.72
N ASN A 447 24.91 22.88 -15.03
CA ASN A 447 24.68 24.19 -15.64
C ASN A 447 23.18 24.49 -15.82
N TYR A 448 22.43 24.50 -14.70
CA TYR A 448 21.01 24.85 -14.71
C TYR A 448 20.83 26.35 -14.95
N LYS A 449 20.50 26.74 -16.19
CA LYS A 449 19.97 28.08 -16.48
C LYS A 449 18.44 28.03 -16.36
N LEU A 450 17.87 28.93 -15.55
CA LEU A 450 16.43 29.17 -15.57
C LEU A 450 16.07 29.82 -16.91
N ASP A 451 15.11 29.26 -17.64
CA ASP A 451 14.59 29.89 -18.85
C ASP A 451 13.96 31.24 -18.49
N GLU A 452 14.49 32.34 -19.01
CA GLU A 452 14.01 33.73 -18.81
C GLU A 452 12.60 34.02 -19.38
N LYS A 453 11.82 33.00 -19.77
CA LYS A 453 10.57 33.15 -20.53
C LYS A 453 9.27 33.07 -19.71
N VAL A 454 9.27 33.42 -18.42
CA VAL A 454 8.04 33.40 -17.59
C VAL A 454 7.69 34.74 -16.92
N GLU A 455 8.32 35.86 -17.31
CA GLU A 455 8.00 37.18 -16.71
C GLU A 455 6.95 38.03 -17.47
N GLU A 456 6.34 37.56 -18.56
CA GLU A 456 5.39 38.40 -19.33
C GLU A 456 3.89 38.17 -19.07
N THR A 457 3.51 37.42 -18.03
CA THR A 457 2.09 37.41 -17.58
C THR A 457 1.98 37.19 -16.07
N LEU A 458 2.05 38.28 -15.30
CA LEU A 458 1.40 38.41 -13.99
C LEU A 458 0.90 39.84 -13.79
#